data_AF-A0A4R9K9G4-F1
#
_entry.id   AF-A0A4R9K9G4-F1
#
_cell.length_a   1.000
_cell.length_b   1.000
_cell.length_c   1.000
_cell.angle_alpha   90.00
_cell.angle_beta   90.00
_cell.angle_gamma   90.00
#
_symmetry.space_group_name_H-M   'P 1'
#
loop_
_entity.id
_entity.type
_entity.pdbx_description
1 polymer ?
#
loop_
_entity_poly.entity_id
_entity_poly.type
_entity_poly.pdbx_seq_one_letter_code
_entity_poly.pdbx_strand_id
1 'polypeptide(L)'
;MKKVLYSVFIILFVCTTFVQNISADGCYLCSVSSSDSCRDYCRFSGTDSFDTRKRCETKGCRITGTAACPTASNYKVCSVKTELKPEELLAGRK
;
A
#
# COMPACT_ATOMS: atom_id res chain seq x y z
N MET A 1 30.70 34.69 4.78
CA MET A 1 30.00 33.63 5.56
C MET A 1 28.55 33.40 5.13
N LYS A 2 27.79 34.43 4.71
CA LYS A 2 26.38 34.30 4.27
C LYS A 2 26.15 33.36 3.07
N LYS A 3 27.10 33.29 2.13
CA LYS A 3 27.03 32.42 0.93
C LYS A 3 27.14 30.93 1.26
N VAL A 4 27.94 30.57 2.28
CA VAL A 4 28.09 29.19 2.78
C VAL A 4 26.83 28.77 3.54
N LEU A 5 26.28 29.69 4.35
CA LEU A 5 25.01 29.48 5.05
C LEU A 5 23.84 29.22 4.08
N TYR A 6 23.77 29.99 2.98
CA TYR A 6 22.77 29.80 1.92
C TYR A 6 22.94 28.46 1.20
N SER A 7 24.18 28.06 0.91
CA SER A 7 24.46 26.79 0.24
C SER A 7 24.05 25.59 1.08
N VAL A 8 24.27 25.63 2.40
CA VAL A 8 23.83 24.57 3.32
C VAL A 8 22.30 24.51 3.40
N PHE A 9 21.63 25.66 3.42
CA PHE A 9 20.16 25.74 3.42
C PHE A 9 19.53 25.16 2.14
N ILE A 10 20.13 25.44 0.97
CA ILE A 10 19.64 24.91 -0.31
C ILE A 10 19.81 23.38 -0.38
N ILE A 11 20.95 22.86 0.09
CA ILE A 11 21.20 21.41 0.12
C ILE A 11 20.19 20.71 1.04
N LEU A 12 19.89 21.30 2.21
CA LEU A 12 18.92 20.74 3.16
C LEU A 12 17.49 20.70 2.59
N PHE A 13 17.09 21.74 1.85
CA PHE A 13 15.75 21.83 1.26
C PHE A 13 15.52 20.84 0.11
N VAL A 14 16.57 20.49 -0.63
CA VAL A 14 16.50 19.49 -1.72
C VAL A 14 16.36 18.06 -1.18
N CYS A 15 16.89 17.76 0.00
CA CYS A 15 16.73 16.43 0.61
C CYS A 15 15.31 16.15 1.11
N THR A 16 14.54 17.17 1.50
CA THR A 16 13.20 16.98 2.07
C THR A 16 12.10 16.69 1.05
N THR A 17 12.35 16.93 -0.25
CA THR A 17 11.35 16.69 -1.30
C THR A 17 11.37 15.27 -1.87
N PHE A 18 12.35 14.45 -1.47
CA PHE A 18 12.47 13.04 -1.86
C PHE A 18 11.73 12.10 -0.89
N VAL A 19 10.49 12.42 -0.53
CA VAL A 19 9.64 11.48 0.19
C VAL A 19 9.08 10.50 -0.83
N GLN A 20 9.75 9.36 -0.99
CA GLN A 20 9.22 8.23 -1.73
C GLN A 20 7.95 7.74 -1.02
N ASN A 21 6.85 7.58 -1.76
CA ASN A 21 5.64 6.93 -1.25
C ASN A 21 5.98 5.47 -0.91
N ILE A 22 6.39 5.23 0.33
CA ILE A 22 6.49 3.89 0.91
C ILE A 22 5.08 3.32 0.96
N SER A 23 4.69 2.65 -0.12
CA SER A 23 3.49 1.82 -0.15
C SER A 23 3.75 0.63 0.75
N ALA A 24 3.20 0.69 1.97
CA ALA A 24 3.21 -0.46 2.86
C ALA A 24 2.25 -1.51 2.29
N ASP A 25 2.75 -2.74 2.06
CA ASP A 25 1.86 -3.88 1.88
C ASP A 25 0.98 -4.01 3.14
N GLY A 26 -0.33 -3.94 2.95
CA GLY A 26 -1.30 -4.07 4.04
C GLY A 26 -2.11 -5.35 3.89
N CYS A 27 -2.77 -5.77 4.98
CA CYS A 27 -3.73 -6.86 4.94
C CYS A 27 -5.08 -6.42 5.50
N TYR A 28 -6.15 -6.97 4.94
CA TYR A 28 -7.48 -6.88 5.51
C TYR A 28 -7.81 -8.15 6.27
N LEU A 29 -8.54 -8.01 7.40
CA LEU A 29 -9.16 -9.14 8.07
C LEU A 29 -10.42 -9.56 7.32
N CYS A 30 -10.45 -10.82 6.92
CA CYS A 30 -11.62 -11.44 6.33
C CYS A 30 -12.46 -12.09 7.44
N SER A 31 -13.78 -11.95 7.37
CA SER A 31 -14.69 -12.66 8.29
C SER A 31 -14.74 -14.15 7.95
N VAL A 32 -15.21 -14.98 8.88
CA VAL A 32 -15.46 -16.42 8.68
C VAL A 32 -16.41 -16.77 7.52
N SER A 33 -17.19 -15.78 7.04
CA SER A 33 -18.08 -15.92 5.88
C SER A 33 -17.35 -15.75 4.53
N SER A 34 -16.03 -15.65 4.54
CA SER A 34 -15.22 -15.44 3.34
C SER A 34 -14.93 -16.74 2.59
N SER A 35 -14.62 -16.65 1.31
CA SER A 35 -14.22 -17.79 0.47
C SER A 35 -13.01 -18.53 1.03
N ASP A 36 -12.90 -19.85 0.79
CA ASP A 36 -11.80 -20.70 1.28
C ASP A 36 -10.41 -20.15 0.89
N SER A 37 -10.30 -19.57 -0.31
CA SER A 37 -9.08 -18.95 -0.82
C SER A 37 -8.63 -17.69 -0.06
N CYS A 38 -9.56 -16.97 0.60
CA CYS A 38 -9.33 -15.72 1.32
C CYS A 38 -10.00 -15.75 2.71
N ARG A 39 -9.93 -16.88 3.42
CA ARG A 39 -10.73 -17.08 4.63
C ARG A 39 -10.33 -16.15 5.77
N ASP A 40 -9.02 -15.96 5.96
CA ASP A 40 -8.48 -15.28 7.13
C ASP A 40 -8.03 -13.85 6.79
N TYR A 41 -7.24 -13.68 5.73
CA TYR A 41 -6.72 -12.36 5.34
C TYR A 41 -6.69 -12.13 3.82
N CYS A 42 -6.77 -10.87 3.43
CA CYS A 42 -6.53 -10.43 2.06
C CYS A 42 -5.39 -9.41 2.03
N ARG A 43 -4.26 -9.78 1.45
CA ARG A 43 -3.09 -8.93 1.25
C ARG A 43 -3.31 -8.01 0.05
N PHE A 44 -3.02 -6.73 0.22
CA PHE A 44 -3.02 -5.73 -0.84
C PHE A 44 -1.67 -5.02 -0.86
N SER A 45 -1.27 -4.60 -2.07
CA SER A 45 -0.09 -3.77 -2.27
C SER A 45 -0.57 -2.39 -2.68
N GLY A 46 -0.21 -1.36 -1.91
CA GLY A 46 -0.72 -0.01 -2.14
C GLY A 46 -1.22 0.65 -0.87
N THR A 47 -1.79 1.82 -1.02
CA THR A 47 -2.57 2.49 0.02
C THR A 47 -3.94 1.84 0.17
N ASP A 48 -4.43 1.77 1.41
CA ASP A 48 -5.80 1.36 1.71
C ASP A 48 -6.80 2.29 1.00
N SER A 49 -7.46 1.76 -0.02
CA SER A 49 -8.39 2.48 -0.87
C SER A 49 -9.69 1.70 -1.05
N PHE A 50 -10.77 2.37 -1.43
CA PHE A 50 -12.04 1.68 -1.71
C PHE A 50 -11.90 0.65 -2.83
N ASP A 51 -11.02 0.90 -3.80
CA ASP A 51 -10.73 -0.04 -4.89
C ASP A 51 -10.05 -1.33 -4.40
N THR A 52 -9.01 -1.22 -3.56
CA THR A 52 -8.31 -2.39 -2.98
C THR A 52 -9.27 -3.22 -2.11
N ARG A 53 -10.14 -2.55 -1.35
CA ARG A 53 -11.19 -3.17 -0.54
C ARG A 53 -12.16 -3.96 -1.41
N LYS A 54 -12.70 -3.36 -2.47
CA LYS A 54 -13.62 -4.04 -3.41
C LYS A 54 -12.96 -5.20 -4.16
N ARG A 55 -11.68 -5.13 -4.50
CA ARG A 55 -10.96 -6.26 -5.13
C ARG A 55 -10.92 -7.46 -4.21
N CYS A 56 -10.63 -7.26 -2.93
CA CYS A 56 -10.68 -8.32 -1.92
C CYS A 56 -12.11 -8.88 -1.73
N GLU A 57 -13.12 -8.00 -1.68
CA GLU A 57 -14.52 -8.42 -1.60
C GLU A 57 -14.96 -9.23 -2.83
N THR A 58 -14.49 -8.87 -4.02
CA THR A 58 -14.73 -9.61 -5.27
C THR A 58 -14.09 -11.00 -5.25
N LYS A 59 -12.95 -11.16 -4.56
CA LYS A 59 -12.34 -12.47 -4.29
C LYS A 59 -13.13 -13.28 -3.25
N GLY A 60 -14.15 -12.70 -2.64
CA GLY A 60 -14.98 -13.29 -1.61
C GLY A 60 -14.46 -13.10 -0.20
N CYS A 61 -13.53 -12.17 0.04
CA CYS A 61 -13.16 -11.74 1.40
C CYS A 61 -14.14 -10.69 1.91
N ARG A 62 -14.91 -11.01 2.94
CA ARG A 62 -15.76 -10.01 3.59
C ARG A 62 -14.94 -9.26 4.64
N ILE A 63 -14.57 -8.02 4.32
CA ILE A 63 -13.62 -7.24 5.11
C ILE A 63 -14.26 -6.71 6.38
N THR A 64 -13.67 -7.06 7.52
CA THR A 64 -14.06 -6.57 8.86
C THR A 64 -13.19 -5.43 9.34
N GLY A 65 -11.94 -5.35 8.88
CA GLY A 65 -10.99 -4.31 9.25
C GLY A 65 -9.65 -4.47 8.53
N THR A 66 -8.70 -3.62 8.90
CA THR A 66 -7.33 -3.62 8.38
C THR A 66 -6.37 -4.05 9.47
N ALA A 67 -5.38 -4.88 9.15
CA ALA A 67 -4.32 -5.29 10.07
C ALA A 67 -2.99 -5.55 9.37
N ALA A 68 -1.97 -5.81 10.19
CA ALA A 68 -0.70 -6.31 9.71
C ALA A 68 -0.86 -7.69 9.08
N CYS A 69 -0.16 -7.94 7.98
CA CYS A 69 -0.17 -9.25 7.33
C CYS A 69 0.47 -10.30 8.23
N PRO A 70 -0.23 -11.41 8.53
CA PRO A 70 0.38 -12.48 9.29
C PRO A 70 1.50 -13.14 8.47
N THR A 71 2.58 -13.52 9.15
CA THR A 71 3.71 -14.25 8.54
C THR A 71 3.57 -15.76 8.68
N ALA A 72 2.61 -16.23 9.48
CA ALA A 72 2.39 -17.65 9.72
C ALA A 72 1.64 -18.30 8.55
N SER A 73 2.11 -19.48 8.10
CA SER A 73 1.49 -20.25 7.01
C SER A 73 0.15 -20.90 7.36
N ASN A 74 -0.31 -20.80 8.62
CA ASN A 74 -1.58 -21.40 9.05
C ASN A 74 -2.82 -20.61 8.59
N TYR A 75 -2.62 -19.35 8.18
CA TYR A 75 -3.70 -18.49 7.72
C TYR A 75 -3.92 -18.63 6.22
N LYS A 76 -5.19 -18.67 5.80
CA LYS A 76 -5.56 -18.58 4.38
C LYS A 76 -5.53 -17.11 3.96
N VAL A 77 -4.44 -16.75 3.29
CA VAL A 77 -4.22 -15.39 2.80
C VAL A 77 -4.26 -15.38 1.28
N CYS A 78 -5.09 -14.53 0.70
CA CYS A 78 -5.05 -14.23 -0.71
C CYS A 78 -4.39 -12.88 -0.98
N SER A 79 -3.95 -12.63 -2.21
CA SER A 79 -3.34 -11.35 -2.58
C SER A 79 -4.08 -10.70 -3.73
N VAL A 80 -4.37 -9.41 -3.60
CA VAL A 80 -4.84 -8.55 -4.69
C VAL A 80 -3.74 -7.55 -5.02
N LYS A 81 -3.17 -7.67 -6.22
CA LYS A 81 -2.26 -6.66 -6.71
C LYS A 81 -3.08 -5.49 -7.24
N THR A 82 -2.76 -4.29 -6.78
CA THR A 82 -3.18 -3.08 -7.48
C THR A 82 -2.41 -3.09 -8.78
N GLU A 83 -3.08 -3.43 -9.87
CA GLU A 83 -2.58 -3.12 -11.21
C GLU A 83 -2.51 -1.60 -11.30
N LEU A 84 -1.37 -1.05 -10.88
CA LEU A 84 -1.00 0.32 -11.17
C LEU A 84 -0.97 0.42 -12.68
N LYS A 85 -2.01 1.05 -13.24
CA LYS A 85 -2.03 1.42 -14.65
C LYS A 85 -0.76 2.26 -14.89
N PRO A 86 0.11 1.88 -15.83
CA PRO A 86 1.39 2.57 -16.05
C PRO A 86 1.26 4.06 -16.41
N GLU A 87 0.05 4.57 -16.67
CA GLU A 87 -0.23 5.98 -16.90
C GLU A 87 0.09 6.89 -15.70
N GLU A 88 -0.06 6.42 -14.45
CA GLU A 88 0.26 7.22 -13.25
C GLU A 88 1.77 7.28 -12.91
N LEU A 89 2.58 6.44 -13.55
CA LEU A 89 4.06 6.50 -13.46
C LEU A 89 4.66 7.54 -14.41
N LEU A 90 3.91 7.99 -15.41
CA LEU A 90 4.36 8.94 -16.44
C LEU A 90 3.82 10.36 -16.23
N ALA A 91 2.76 10.55 -15.44
CA ALA A 91 2.16 11.86 -15.18
C ALA A 91 2.96 12.75 -14.20
N GLY A 92 3.92 12.19 -13.45
CA GLY A 92 4.79 12.92 -12.52
C GLY A 92 5.97 13.65 -13.17
N ARG A 93 6.06 13.69 -14.50
CA ARG A 93 7.13 14.35 -15.26
C ARG A 93 6.58 15.47 -16.14
N LYS A 94 6.09 16.54 -15.54
CA LYS A 94 5.92 17.84 -16.19
C LYS A 94 6.41 18.95 -15.28
#